data_AF-S3Z7T0-F1
#
_entry.id   AF-S3Z7T0-F1
#
_cell.length_a   1.000
_cell.length_b   1.000
_cell.length_c   1.000
_cell.angle_alpha   90.00
_cell.angle_beta   90.00
_cell.angle_gamma   90.00
#
_symmetry.space_group_name_H-M   'P 1'
#
loop_
_entity.id
_entity.type
_entity.pdbx_description
1 polymer ?
#
loop_
_entity_poly.entity_id
_entity_poly.type
_entity_poly.pdbx_seq_one_letter_code
_entity_poly.pdbx_strand_id
1 'polypeptide(L)'
;MRAPLRRSAAGAATAAPAGEAPLLAQLAGLDAAERDKVLTELVCTHVAAVLGYESAAAVEAHRAFRELGFDSLTAVELRNAVNGATGLRLPATLIFDYPNPAALAAHLATALPLGDGPGGGGLSVLDELDRLESSLLAMEADSIAHSKITIRLQTLLSRWSAPQSQGAGGTGRADDDLDLDSVSDEELFNALDDELGLD
;
A
#
# COMPACT_ATOMS: atom_id res chain seq x y z
N MET A 1 61.89 -10.85 -10.16
CA MET A 1 60.83 -10.33 -9.26
C MET A 1 59.55 -10.19 -10.08
N ARG A 2 58.47 -10.88 -9.68
CA ARG A 2 57.22 -11.06 -10.46
C ARG A 2 56.14 -10.08 -9.97
N ALA A 3 55.62 -9.30 -10.94
CA ALA A 3 54.28 -8.73 -11.15
C ALA A 3 53.45 -8.07 -10.01
N PRO A 4 52.81 -6.90 -10.27
CA PRO A 4 51.77 -6.32 -9.42
C PRO A 4 50.39 -6.96 -9.64
N LEU A 5 49.67 -7.21 -8.55
CA LEU A 5 48.30 -7.76 -8.56
C LEU A 5 47.28 -6.65 -8.88
N ARG A 6 46.63 -6.76 -10.04
CA ARG A 6 45.38 -6.06 -10.35
C ARG A 6 44.27 -6.66 -9.48
N ARG A 7 43.68 -5.86 -8.58
CA ARG A 7 42.37 -6.18 -7.99
C ARG A 7 41.31 -5.37 -8.74
N SER A 8 40.67 -6.02 -9.71
CA SER A 8 39.41 -5.55 -10.28
C SER A 8 38.36 -5.57 -9.17
N ALA A 9 37.93 -4.39 -8.72
CA ALA A 9 36.67 -4.26 -7.99
C ALA A 9 35.54 -4.38 -9.03
N ALA A 10 35.03 -5.61 -9.15
CA ALA A 10 33.86 -5.91 -9.94
C ALA A 10 32.65 -5.16 -9.38
N GLY A 11 31.86 -4.61 -10.31
CA GLY A 11 30.52 -4.05 -10.18
C GLY A 11 29.95 -3.90 -8.78
N ALA A 12 29.86 -2.64 -8.34
CA ALA A 12 28.70 -2.22 -7.57
C ALA A 12 27.46 -2.44 -8.44
N ALA A 13 26.88 -3.64 -8.33
CA ALA A 13 25.52 -3.88 -8.78
C ALA A 13 24.64 -2.92 -7.97
N THR A 14 24.18 -1.88 -8.64
CA THR A 14 23.06 -1.05 -8.23
C THR A 14 21.89 -1.98 -7.91
N ALA A 15 21.70 -2.28 -6.61
CA ALA A 15 20.45 -2.83 -6.11
C ALA A 15 19.38 -1.76 -6.33
N ALA A 16 18.65 -1.90 -7.44
CA ALA A 16 17.40 -1.19 -7.66
C ALA A 16 16.43 -1.47 -6.48
N PRO A 17 15.47 -0.58 -6.19
CA PRO A 17 14.46 -0.82 -5.15
C PRO A 17 13.48 -1.88 -5.65
N ALA A 18 13.89 -3.15 -5.60
CA ALA A 18 13.13 -4.32 -5.99
C ALA A 18 12.45 -4.97 -4.77
N GLY A 19 11.96 -4.17 -3.83
CA GLY A 19 11.40 -4.69 -2.57
C GLY A 19 9.95 -5.14 -2.72
N GLU A 20 9.09 -4.24 -3.20
CA GLU A 20 7.64 -4.40 -3.06
C GLU A 20 6.99 -5.22 -4.18
N ALA A 21 7.20 -4.84 -5.44
CA ALA A 21 6.58 -5.50 -6.60
C ALA A 21 6.89 -7.01 -6.73
N PRO A 22 8.16 -7.48 -6.56
CA PRO A 22 8.44 -8.92 -6.64
C PRO A 22 7.93 -9.70 -5.42
N LEU A 23 7.86 -9.08 -4.23
CA LEU A 23 7.30 -9.69 -3.02
C LEU A 23 5.78 -9.89 -3.15
N LEU A 24 5.05 -8.87 -3.61
CA LEU A 24 3.60 -8.96 -3.82
C LEU A 24 3.25 -10.02 -4.89
N ALA A 25 4.01 -10.08 -5.99
CA ALA A 25 3.81 -11.10 -7.02
C ALA A 25 4.08 -12.52 -6.49
N GLN A 26 5.09 -12.70 -5.64
CA GLN A 26 5.39 -13.99 -5.01
C GLN A 26 4.27 -14.42 -4.06
N LEU A 27 3.74 -13.51 -3.25
CA LEU A 27 2.73 -13.81 -2.24
C LEU A 27 1.32 -13.98 -2.82
N ALA A 28 1.00 -13.34 -3.94
CA ALA A 28 -0.32 -13.42 -4.59
C ALA A 28 -0.66 -14.84 -5.09
N GLY A 29 0.34 -15.65 -5.43
CA GLY A 29 0.16 -17.04 -5.90
C GLY A 29 0.12 -18.10 -4.80
N LEU A 30 0.35 -17.71 -3.54
CA LEU A 30 0.48 -18.64 -2.41
C LEU A 30 -0.82 -18.71 -1.60
N ASP A 31 -1.05 -19.83 -0.92
CA ASP A 31 -2.10 -19.92 0.09
C ASP A 31 -1.73 -19.16 1.39
N ALA A 32 -2.68 -19.01 2.31
CA ALA A 32 -2.45 -18.24 3.54
C ALA A 32 -1.33 -18.81 4.43
N ALA A 33 -1.19 -20.14 4.50
CA ALA A 33 -0.17 -20.78 5.32
C ALA A 33 1.22 -20.67 4.69
N GLU A 34 1.29 -20.71 3.36
CA GLU A 34 2.51 -20.47 2.59
C GLU A 34 2.95 -19.00 2.66
N ARG A 35 2.01 -18.05 2.55
CA ARG A 35 2.29 -16.62 2.73
C ARG A 35 2.87 -16.32 4.11
N ASP A 36 2.27 -16.88 5.16
CA ASP A 36 2.73 -16.68 6.53
C ASP A 36 4.17 -17.18 6.74
N LYS A 37 4.52 -18.32 6.12
CA LYS A 37 5.89 -18.85 6.13
C LYS A 37 6.87 -17.92 5.42
N VAL A 38 6.54 -17.45 4.22
CA VAL A 38 7.41 -16.54 3.44
C VAL A 38 7.60 -15.22 4.20
N LEU A 39 6.55 -14.66 4.78
CA LEU A 39 6.62 -13.43 5.55
C LEU A 39 7.42 -13.62 6.85
N THR A 40 7.25 -14.76 7.53
CA THR A 40 8.05 -15.10 8.71
C THR A 40 9.53 -15.23 8.36
N GLU A 41 9.86 -15.90 7.25
CA GLU A 41 11.23 -16.03 6.76
C GLU A 41 11.84 -14.66 6.39
N LEU A 42 11.06 -13.78 5.76
CA LEU A 42 11.46 -12.40 5.45
C LEU A 42 11.79 -11.62 6.73
N VAL A 43 10.91 -11.67 7.73
CA VAL A 43 11.15 -10.99 9.02
C VAL A 43 12.38 -11.57 9.71
N CYS A 44 12.51 -12.90 9.80
CA CYS A 44 13.68 -13.57 10.37
C CYS A 44 14.98 -13.23 9.63
N THR A 45 14.93 -13.04 8.31
CA THR A 45 16.08 -12.61 7.50
C THR A 45 16.53 -11.20 7.88
N HIS A 46 15.59 -10.27 8.02
CA HIS A 46 15.92 -8.91 8.44
C HIS A 46 16.40 -8.85 9.90
N VAL A 47 15.82 -9.67 10.78
CA VAL A 47 16.30 -9.82 12.16
C VAL A 47 17.73 -10.34 12.19
N ALA A 48 18.03 -11.37 11.41
CA ALA A 48 19.37 -11.92 11.30
C ALA A 48 20.37 -10.86 10.81
N ALA A 49 19.99 -10.08 9.79
CA ALA A 49 20.83 -9.02 9.25
C ALA A 49 21.10 -7.90 10.27
N VAL A 50 20.10 -7.47 11.04
CA VAL A 50 20.24 -6.39 12.04
C VAL A 50 21.06 -6.84 13.24
N LEU A 51 20.86 -8.07 13.72
CA LEU A 51 21.55 -8.60 14.90
C LEU A 51 22.86 -9.34 14.57
N GLY A 52 23.20 -9.48 13.28
CA GLY A 52 24.43 -10.11 12.83
C GLY A 52 24.45 -11.65 12.93
N TYR A 53 23.28 -12.30 12.88
CA TYR A 53 23.20 -13.75 12.78
C TYR A 53 23.59 -14.23 11.38
N GLU A 54 24.16 -15.44 11.30
CA GLU A 54 24.64 -16.04 10.06
C GLU A 54 23.52 -16.38 9.07
N SER A 55 22.28 -16.59 9.56
CA SER A 55 21.11 -16.84 8.72
C SER A 55 19.79 -16.61 9.46
N ALA A 56 18.69 -16.50 8.71
CA ALA A 56 17.32 -16.45 9.24
C ALA A 56 16.96 -17.68 10.09
N ALA A 57 17.54 -18.86 9.78
CA ALA A 57 17.28 -20.09 10.52
C ALA A 57 17.86 -20.10 11.94
N ALA A 58 18.82 -19.20 12.23
CA ALA A 58 19.33 -19.01 13.58
C ALA A 58 18.41 -18.15 14.46
N VAL A 59 17.36 -17.55 13.88
CA VAL A 59 16.39 -16.70 14.58
C VAL A 59 15.16 -17.50 14.97
N GLU A 60 14.89 -17.60 16.26
CA GLU A 60 13.67 -18.23 16.77
C GLU A 60 12.43 -17.33 16.51
N ALA A 61 11.56 -17.73 15.59
CA ALA A 61 10.42 -16.91 15.15
C ALA A 61 9.39 -16.57 16.24
N HIS A 62 9.30 -17.39 17.29
CA HIS A 62 8.39 -17.18 18.42
C HIS A 62 9.07 -16.54 19.65
N ARG A 63 10.39 -16.36 19.61
CA ARG A 63 11.12 -15.71 20.70
C ARG A 63 10.90 -14.21 20.65
N ALA A 64 10.76 -13.60 21.82
CA ALA A 64 10.55 -12.16 21.90
C ALA A 64 11.78 -11.39 21.37
N PHE A 65 11.55 -10.30 20.65
CA PHE A 65 12.61 -9.43 20.13
C PHE A 65 13.57 -8.96 21.23
N ARG A 66 13.06 -8.65 22.43
CA ARG A 66 13.89 -8.27 23.59
C ARG A 66 14.85 -9.39 24.02
N GLU A 67 14.41 -10.64 23.95
CA GLU A 67 15.24 -11.80 24.29
C GLU A 67 16.24 -12.16 23.18
N LEU A 68 15.95 -11.75 21.94
CA LEU A 68 16.88 -11.83 20.81
C LEU A 68 17.96 -10.74 20.85
N GLY A 69 17.78 -9.70 21.67
CA GLY A 69 18.73 -8.59 21.82
C GLY A 69 18.32 -7.28 21.15
N PHE A 70 17.05 -7.12 20.76
CA PHE A 70 16.56 -5.84 20.24
C PHE A 70 16.46 -4.78 21.34
N ASP A 71 16.91 -3.59 20.97
CA ASP A 71 16.81 -2.33 21.70
C ASP A 71 16.10 -1.27 20.84
N SER A 72 16.03 -0.03 21.33
CA SER A 72 15.36 1.06 20.62
C SER A 72 16.01 1.45 19.28
N LEU A 73 17.31 1.21 19.10
CA LEU A 73 18.03 1.58 17.86
C LEU A 73 17.84 0.50 16.79
N THR A 74 18.13 -0.74 17.14
CA THR A 74 17.92 -1.92 16.28
C THR A 74 16.44 -2.07 15.90
N ALA A 75 15.51 -1.61 16.75
CA ALA A 75 14.09 -1.57 16.41
C ALA A 75 13.78 -0.69 15.20
N VAL A 76 14.41 0.49 15.14
CA VAL A 76 14.24 1.42 14.01
C VAL A 76 14.90 0.87 12.76
N GLU A 77 16.03 0.18 12.89
CA GLU A 77 16.72 -0.48 11.78
C GLU A 77 15.89 -1.60 11.17
N LEU A 78 15.31 -2.49 11.99
CA LEU A 78 14.40 -3.53 11.52
C LEU A 78 13.19 -2.91 10.83
N ARG A 79 12.58 -1.87 11.42
CA ARG A 79 11.47 -1.14 10.80
C ARG A 79 11.86 -0.55 9.44
N ASN A 80 13.03 0.05 9.32
CA ASN A 80 13.53 0.60 8.06
C ASN A 80 13.71 -0.50 7.00
N ALA A 81 14.31 -1.63 7.39
CA ALA A 81 14.55 -2.75 6.51
C ALA A 81 13.23 -3.36 6.01
N VAL A 82 12.28 -3.60 6.92
CA VAL A 82 10.96 -4.15 6.59
C VAL A 82 10.14 -3.16 5.74
N ASN A 83 10.16 -1.85 6.04
CA ASN A 83 9.51 -0.84 5.19
C ASN A 83 10.10 -0.83 3.77
N GLY A 84 11.43 -0.95 3.65
CA GLY A 84 12.10 -0.99 2.35
C GLY A 84 11.76 -2.25 1.54
N ALA A 85 11.56 -3.39 2.21
CA ALA A 85 11.19 -4.65 1.57
C ALA A 85 9.69 -4.73 1.23
N THR A 86 8.82 -4.15 2.05
CA THR A 86 7.36 -4.30 1.92
C THR A 86 6.68 -3.09 1.28
N GLY A 87 7.34 -1.93 1.19
CA GLY A 87 6.73 -0.67 0.75
C GLY A 87 5.81 -0.04 1.80
N LEU A 88 5.58 -0.70 2.93
CA LEU A 88 4.69 -0.23 3.99
C LEU A 88 5.31 0.93 4.79
N ARG A 89 4.44 1.75 5.39
CA ARG A 89 4.84 2.75 6.39
C ARG A 89 4.52 2.25 7.78
N LEU A 90 5.41 1.44 8.34
CA LEU A 90 5.21 0.89 9.67
C LEU A 90 5.60 1.89 10.78
N PRO A 91 4.86 1.93 11.91
CA PRO A 91 5.17 2.81 13.04
C PRO A 91 6.42 2.35 13.78
N ALA A 92 7.08 3.29 14.48
CA ALA A 92 8.28 2.99 15.28
C ALA A 92 7.99 2.16 16.55
N THR A 93 6.72 2.01 16.93
CA THR A 93 6.27 1.19 18.08
C THR A 93 6.11 -0.29 17.76
N LEU A 94 6.33 -0.68 16.51
CA LEU A 94 5.99 -1.99 15.97
C LEU A 94 6.55 -3.19 16.74
N ILE A 95 7.75 -3.09 17.31
CA ILE A 95 8.34 -4.18 18.12
C ILE A 95 7.66 -4.34 19.49
N PHE A 96 7.00 -3.29 19.98
CA PHE A 96 6.20 -3.35 21.21
C PHE A 96 4.80 -3.89 20.93
N ASP A 97 4.22 -3.54 19.78
CA ASP A 97 2.91 -4.01 19.35
C ASP A 97 2.96 -5.49 18.90
N TYR A 98 4.07 -5.89 18.28
CA TYR A 98 4.31 -7.24 17.78
C TYR A 98 5.64 -7.77 18.37
N PRO A 99 5.58 -8.48 19.51
CA PRO A 99 6.77 -8.72 20.33
C PRO A 99 7.71 -9.80 19.79
N ASN A 100 7.35 -10.52 18.72
CA ASN A 100 8.18 -11.57 18.12
C ASN A 100 8.05 -11.58 16.58
N PRO A 101 8.99 -12.21 15.86
CA PRO A 101 8.98 -12.29 14.39
C PRO A 101 7.69 -12.83 13.79
N ALA A 102 7.11 -13.88 14.35
CA ALA A 102 5.86 -14.48 13.86
C ALA A 102 4.66 -13.52 13.98
N ALA A 103 4.54 -12.80 15.10
CA ALA A 103 3.48 -11.81 15.30
C ALA A 103 3.61 -10.65 14.32
N LEU A 104 4.84 -10.23 14.03
CA LEU A 104 5.11 -9.20 13.02
C LEU A 104 4.76 -9.71 11.61
N ALA A 105 5.13 -10.94 11.26
CA ALA A 105 4.80 -11.54 9.97
C ALA A 105 3.29 -11.63 9.74
N ALA A 106 2.53 -12.06 10.76
CA ALA A 106 1.08 -12.08 10.72
C ALA A 106 0.48 -10.68 10.49
N HIS A 107 1.03 -9.64 11.13
CA HIS A 107 0.62 -8.27 10.86
C HIS A 107 0.89 -7.85 9.41
N LEU A 108 2.07 -8.17 8.87
CA LEU A 108 2.41 -7.88 7.48
C LEU A 108 1.47 -8.58 6.50
N ALA A 109 1.05 -9.81 6.80
CA ALA A 109 0.09 -10.55 5.98
C ALA A 109 -1.26 -9.84 5.85
N THR A 110 -1.69 -9.14 6.91
CA THR A 110 -2.93 -8.34 6.90
C THR A 110 -2.77 -6.94 6.32
N ALA A 111 -1.55 -6.38 6.38
CA ALA A 111 -1.28 -5.00 5.99
C ALA A 111 -0.89 -4.84 4.51
N LEU A 112 -0.39 -5.90 3.89
CA LEU A 112 -0.04 -5.90 2.48
C LEU A 112 -1.30 -5.96 1.60
N PRO A 113 -1.36 -5.22 0.48
CA PRO A 113 -2.43 -5.29 -0.51
C PRO A 113 -2.28 -6.57 -1.36
N LEU A 114 -2.22 -7.71 -0.68
CA LEU A 114 -2.28 -9.03 -1.27
C LEU A 114 -3.72 -9.17 -1.72
N GLY A 115 -3.98 -8.89 -3.01
CA GLY A 115 -5.30 -9.10 -3.59
C GLY A 115 -5.85 -10.42 -3.09
N ASP A 116 -6.93 -10.34 -2.32
CA ASP A 116 -7.33 -11.42 -1.43
C ASP A 116 -7.67 -12.63 -2.31
N GLY A 117 -6.78 -13.62 -2.34
CA GLY A 117 -7.13 -14.93 -2.90
C GLY A 117 -8.43 -15.37 -2.23
N PRO A 118 -9.40 -15.91 -2.97
CA PRO A 118 -10.79 -15.99 -2.54
C PRO A 118 -10.93 -16.80 -1.24
N GLY A 119 -10.96 -16.14 -0.09
CA GLY A 119 -11.11 -16.83 1.19
C GLY A 119 -10.60 -16.15 2.47
N GLY A 120 -10.33 -14.85 2.51
CA GLY A 120 -9.68 -14.18 3.65
C GLY A 120 -10.57 -13.33 4.58
N GLY A 121 -11.82 -13.71 4.83
CA GLY A 121 -12.45 -13.51 6.15
C GLY A 121 -12.50 -12.11 6.78
N GLY A 122 -12.72 -11.06 6.01
CA GLY A 122 -13.18 -9.75 6.48
C GLY A 122 -13.41 -8.89 5.27
N LEU A 123 -14.66 -8.62 4.92
CA LEU A 123 -14.97 -7.88 3.69
C LEU A 123 -14.18 -6.57 3.72
N SER A 124 -13.24 -6.43 2.77
CA SER A 124 -12.64 -5.14 2.51
C SER A 124 -13.77 -4.17 2.20
N VAL A 125 -13.53 -2.88 2.44
CA VAL A 125 -14.47 -1.84 1.97
C VAL A 125 -14.78 -2.02 0.48
N LEU A 126 -13.82 -2.53 -0.30
CA LEU A 126 -14.02 -2.88 -1.71
C LEU A 126 -14.96 -4.09 -1.91
N ASP A 127 -14.83 -5.15 -1.12
CA ASP A 127 -15.74 -6.31 -1.21
C ASP A 127 -17.17 -5.96 -0.76
N GLU A 128 -17.29 -5.05 0.23
CA GLU A 128 -18.59 -4.52 0.62
C GLU A 128 -19.23 -3.69 -0.50
N LEU A 129 -18.43 -2.97 -1.28
CA LEU A 129 -18.88 -2.23 -2.46
C LEU A 129 -19.32 -3.19 -3.59
N ASP A 130 -18.55 -4.23 -3.89
CA ASP A 130 -18.91 -5.23 -4.91
C ASP A 130 -20.20 -5.98 -4.54
N ARG A 131 -20.39 -6.27 -3.24
CA ARG A 131 -21.64 -6.84 -2.73
C ARG A 131 -22.80 -5.88 -2.87
N LEU A 132 -22.60 -4.59 -2.60
CA LEU A 132 -23.61 -3.57 -2.79
C LEU A 132 -24.00 -3.45 -4.27
N GLU A 133 -23.02 -3.42 -5.18
CA GLU A 133 -23.23 -3.41 -6.62
C GLU A 133 -24.06 -4.62 -7.07
N SER A 134 -23.67 -5.83 -6.64
CA SER A 134 -24.40 -7.07 -6.95
C SER A 134 -25.85 -7.03 -6.45
N SER A 135 -26.09 -6.44 -5.27
CA SER A 135 -27.44 -6.27 -4.72
C SER A 135 -28.26 -5.24 -5.49
N LEU A 136 -27.64 -4.15 -5.96
CA LEU A 136 -28.32 -3.12 -6.73
C LEU A 136 -28.71 -3.62 -8.13
N LEU A 137 -27.85 -4.42 -8.76
CA LEU A 137 -28.11 -5.04 -10.06
C LEU A 137 -29.18 -6.14 -10.00
N ALA A 138 -29.24 -6.90 -8.90
CA ALA A 138 -30.24 -7.94 -8.70
C ALA A 138 -31.62 -7.40 -8.27
N MET A 139 -31.71 -6.13 -7.85
CA MET A 139 -32.96 -5.51 -7.43
C MET A 139 -33.76 -5.03 -8.64
N GLU A 140 -34.94 -5.62 -8.88
CA GLU A 140 -36.00 -4.95 -9.64
C GLU A 140 -36.58 -3.81 -8.80
N ALA A 141 -35.94 -2.65 -8.85
CA ALA A 141 -36.35 -1.47 -8.09
C ALA A 141 -37.27 -0.57 -8.91
N ASP A 142 -38.37 -0.11 -8.31
CA ASP A 142 -39.19 0.96 -8.88
C ASP A 142 -38.40 2.26 -8.98
N SER A 143 -38.77 3.15 -9.91
CA SER A 143 -38.05 4.40 -10.20
C SER A 143 -37.77 5.28 -8.97
N ILE A 144 -38.68 5.27 -7.98
CA ILE A 144 -38.56 5.98 -6.71
C ILE A 144 -37.43 5.40 -5.84
N ALA A 145 -37.26 4.07 -5.82
CA ALA A 145 -36.20 3.42 -5.08
C ALA A 145 -34.84 3.71 -5.72
N HIS A 146 -34.75 3.66 -7.06
CA HIS A 146 -33.56 4.08 -7.80
C HIS A 146 -33.17 5.53 -7.46
N SER A 147 -34.09 6.49 -7.55
CA SER A 147 -33.78 7.89 -7.24
C SER A 147 -33.27 8.09 -5.80
N LYS A 148 -33.84 7.40 -4.81
CA LYS A 148 -33.40 7.49 -3.41
C LYS A 148 -31.99 6.91 -3.21
N ILE A 149 -31.71 5.77 -3.85
CA ILE A 149 -30.38 5.13 -3.80
C ILE A 149 -29.34 6.05 -4.44
N THR A 150 -29.63 6.62 -5.61
CA THR A 150 -28.73 7.55 -6.32
C THR A 150 -28.39 8.77 -5.46
N ILE A 151 -29.38 9.42 -4.84
CA ILE A 151 -29.15 10.59 -3.96
C ILE A 151 -28.23 10.21 -2.79
N ARG A 152 -28.43 9.02 -2.21
CA ARG A 152 -27.61 8.56 -1.08
C ARG A 152 -26.16 8.29 -1.49
N LEU A 153 -25.94 7.68 -2.66
CA LEU A 153 -24.60 7.44 -3.22
C LEU A 153 -23.89 8.75 -3.54
N GLN A 154 -24.56 9.70 -4.18
CA GLN A 154 -24.01 11.04 -4.46
C GLN A 154 -23.62 11.76 -3.17
N THR A 155 -24.45 11.68 -2.12
CA THR A 155 -24.12 12.27 -0.81
C THR A 155 -22.86 11.66 -0.19
N LEU A 156 -22.70 10.33 -0.29
CA LEU A 156 -21.51 9.64 0.20
C LEU A 156 -20.27 10.04 -0.61
N LEU A 157 -20.40 10.11 -1.94
CA LEU A 157 -19.33 10.55 -2.83
C LEU A 157 -18.89 11.99 -2.51
N SER A 158 -19.81 12.94 -2.38
CA SER A 158 -19.50 14.33 -2.01
C SER A 158 -18.80 14.44 -0.66
N ARG A 159 -19.16 13.58 0.29
CA ARG A 159 -18.53 13.55 1.61
C ARG A 159 -17.12 12.96 1.58
N TRP A 160 -16.88 12.00 0.70
CA TRP A 160 -15.58 11.38 0.51
C TRP A 160 -14.64 12.27 -0.32
N SER A 161 -15.18 12.94 -1.33
CA SER A 161 -14.45 13.85 -2.22
C SER A 161 -14.20 15.23 -1.61
N ALA A 162 -14.83 15.55 -0.48
CA ALA A 162 -14.48 16.75 0.27
C ALA A 162 -12.98 16.69 0.62
N PRO A 163 -12.18 17.67 0.18
CA PRO A 163 -10.75 17.61 0.39
C PRO A 163 -10.47 17.51 1.89
N GLN A 164 -9.52 16.65 2.25
CA GLN A 164 -8.95 16.52 3.60
C GLN A 164 -8.14 17.79 3.95
N SER A 165 -8.76 18.96 3.81
CA SER A 165 -8.12 20.24 4.02
C SER A 165 -8.36 20.66 5.46
N GLN A 166 -7.43 20.26 6.32
CA GLN A 166 -7.13 21.02 7.53
C GLN A 166 -5.65 20.86 7.93
N GLY A 167 -4.87 21.87 7.56
CA GLY A 167 -3.46 22.03 7.90
C GLY A 167 -2.89 23.40 7.47
N ALA A 168 -3.38 24.46 8.12
CA ALA A 168 -2.80 25.80 8.30
C ALA A 168 -1.75 26.39 7.32
N GLY A 169 -2.10 27.55 6.74
CA GLY A 169 -1.22 28.73 6.73
C GLY A 169 -0.54 29.09 5.42
N GLY A 170 -1.01 30.16 4.75
CA GLY A 170 -0.24 30.81 3.69
C GLY A 170 -1.08 31.68 2.76
N THR A 171 -1.34 32.92 3.17
CA THR A 171 -1.72 33.99 2.24
C THR A 171 -0.69 34.12 1.13
N GLY A 172 -1.09 33.98 -0.14
CA GLY A 172 -0.22 34.40 -1.24
C GLY A 172 -0.54 33.86 -2.62
N ARG A 173 -1.33 34.63 -3.36
CA ARG A 173 -1.24 34.88 -4.81
C ARG A 173 -1.46 33.74 -5.80
N ALA A 174 -2.48 33.99 -6.63
CA ALA A 174 -2.70 33.57 -8.01
C ALA A 174 -1.47 33.03 -8.76
N ASP A 175 -1.63 31.88 -9.41
CA ASP A 175 -1.33 31.71 -10.83
C ASP A 175 -2.01 30.43 -11.35
N ASP A 176 -2.79 30.62 -12.43
CA ASP A 176 -3.29 29.68 -13.44
C ASP A 176 -3.24 28.17 -13.22
N ASP A 177 -4.42 27.58 -13.01
CA ASP A 177 -4.80 26.35 -13.72
C ASP A 177 -6.24 26.57 -14.23
N LEU A 178 -6.40 26.58 -15.56
CA LEU A 178 -7.71 26.78 -16.19
C LEU A 178 -8.54 25.53 -15.94
N ASP A 179 -9.45 25.64 -14.97
CA ASP A 179 -10.39 24.60 -14.53
C ASP A 179 -11.44 24.36 -15.64
N LEU A 180 -11.15 23.39 -16.51
CA LEU A 180 -12.02 22.96 -17.63
C LEU A 180 -13.38 22.43 -17.17
N ASP A 181 -13.57 22.18 -15.87
CA ASP A 181 -14.84 21.71 -15.30
C ASP A 181 -15.83 22.84 -14.95
N SER A 182 -15.43 24.11 -15.12
CA SER A 182 -16.29 25.27 -14.85
C SER A 182 -16.97 25.88 -16.07
N VAL A 183 -16.64 25.39 -17.28
CA VAL A 183 -17.27 25.86 -18.51
C VAL A 183 -18.74 25.43 -18.48
N SER A 184 -19.63 26.41 -18.43
CA SER A 184 -21.07 26.14 -18.43
C SER A 184 -21.48 25.60 -19.80
N ASP A 185 -22.47 24.70 -19.88
CA ASP A 185 -22.91 24.08 -21.14
C ASP A 185 -23.19 25.09 -22.26
N GLU A 186 -23.57 26.33 -21.90
CA GLU A 186 -23.81 27.45 -22.82
C GLU A 186 -22.53 27.91 -23.57
N GLU A 187 -21.35 27.83 -22.96
CA GLU A 187 -20.07 28.21 -23.58
C GLU A 187 -19.50 27.08 -24.46
N LEU A 188 -19.78 25.81 -24.09
CA LEU A 188 -19.39 24.65 -24.91
C LEU A 188 -20.15 24.61 -26.24
N PHE A 189 -21.43 25.01 -26.25
CA PHE A 189 -22.23 25.10 -27.47
C PHE A 189 -21.80 26.26 -28.39
N ASN A 190 -21.40 27.41 -27.84
CA ASN A 190 -20.87 28.51 -28.64
C ASN A 190 -19.52 28.16 -29.31
N ALA A 191 -18.67 27.37 -28.64
CA ALA A 191 -17.41 26.91 -29.22
C ALA A 191 -17.58 25.94 -30.38
N LEU A 192 -18.71 25.20 -30.44
CA LEU A 192 -19.05 24.30 -31.54
C LEU A 192 -19.67 25.04 -32.75
N ASP A 193 -20.30 26.19 -32.52
CA ASP A 193 -20.94 26.98 -33.58
C ASP A 193 -19.90 27.75 -34.43
N ASP A 194 -18.82 28.23 -33.81
CA ASP A 194 -17.71 28.89 -34.51
C ASP A 194 -16.86 27.92 -35.37
N GLU A 195 -16.94 26.59 -35.13
CA GLU A 195 -16.18 25.56 -35.88
C GLU A 195 -17.00 24.88 -37.00
N LEU A 196 -18.32 25.08 -37.06
CA LEU A 196 -19.22 24.52 -38.09
C LEU A 196 -19.90 25.61 -38.93
N GLY A 197 -19.13 26.60 -39.37
CA GLY A 197 -19.58 27.69 -40.25
C GLY A 197 -20.53 27.24 -41.37
N LEU A 198 -21.82 27.45 -41.14
CA LEU A 198 -22.91 27.35 -42.10
C LEU A 198 -23.77 28.61 -41.96
N ASP A 199 -23.48 29.59 -42.83
CA ASP A 199 -24.40 30.68 -43.20
C ASP A 199 -25.81 30.17 -43.56
#